data_AF-A0A7L0FMG1-F1
#
_entry.id   AF-A0A7L0FMG1-F1
#
_cell.length_a   1.000
_cell.length_b   1.000
_cell.length_c   1.000
_cell.angle_alpha   90.00
_cell.angle_beta   90.00
_cell.angle_gamma   90.00
#
_symmetry.space_group_name_H-M   'P 1'
#
loop_
_entity.id
_entity.type
_entity.pdbx_description
1 polymer ?
#
loop_
_entity_poly.entity_id
_entity_poly.type
_entity_poly.pdbx_seq_one_letter_code
_entity_poly.pdbx_strand_id
1 'polypeptide(L)'
;TEILEKYCDLFTLQWQGVIGNIRVPSQAEWEQLLTNCSGFLFYGMERFMSHVLLNRLVAMNIPKCHLMILLDLVRSKQSYQRITNSDTYKSCLRIAIERPTESAALLSLTGVRSIIANQWYTTLQENAERLETLSENLLSIGRTTGQTVRILQT
;
A
#
# COMPACT_ATOMS: atom_id res chain seq x y z
N THR A 1 10.23 12.24 1.02
CA THR A 1 9.88 13.56 1.59
C THR A 1 9.47 14.51 0.49
N GLU A 2 10.20 14.56 -0.62
CA GLU A 2 9.90 15.43 -1.79
C GLU A 2 8.48 15.27 -2.38
N ILE A 3 7.90 14.08 -2.45
CA ILE A 3 6.54 13.88 -3.02
C ILE A 3 5.45 14.49 -2.14
N LEU A 4 5.56 14.37 -0.81
CA LEU A 4 4.59 15.01 0.09
C LEU A 4 4.71 16.53 -0.03
N GLU A 5 5.91 17.07 -0.04
CA GLU A 5 6.13 18.50 -0.24
C GLU A 5 5.60 19.00 -1.60
N LYS A 6 5.75 18.21 -2.67
CA LYS A 6 5.30 18.56 -4.02
C LYS A 6 3.77 18.57 -4.17
N TYR A 7 3.04 17.71 -3.47
CA TYR A 7 1.60 17.52 -3.70
C TYR A 7 0.69 17.84 -2.51
N CYS A 8 1.20 17.90 -1.27
CA CYS A 8 0.38 18.17 -0.08
C CYS A 8 -0.33 19.53 -0.16
N ASP A 9 0.41 20.59 -0.48
CA ASP A 9 -0.11 21.97 -0.45
C ASP A 9 -1.05 22.27 -1.63
N LEU A 10 -0.96 21.51 -2.72
CA LEU A 10 -1.64 21.81 -3.99
C LEU A 10 -2.93 21.01 -4.20
N PHE A 11 -3.05 19.77 -3.70
CA PHE A 11 -4.13 18.87 -4.13
C PHE A 11 -4.95 18.24 -2.99
N THR A 12 -4.49 18.34 -1.74
CA THR A 12 -4.96 17.44 -0.68
C THR A 12 -4.80 18.07 0.70
N LEU A 13 -5.85 18.72 1.19
CA LEU A 13 -5.83 19.51 2.43
C LEU A 13 -5.61 18.69 3.72
N GLN A 14 -5.60 17.35 3.68
CA GLN A 14 -5.55 16.48 4.88
C GLN A 14 -4.77 15.16 4.70
N TRP A 15 -3.50 15.20 4.30
CA TRP A 15 -2.65 14.00 4.44
C TRP A 15 -2.43 13.69 5.93
N GLN A 16 -2.74 12.45 6.32
CA GLN A 16 -2.44 11.91 7.64
C GLN A 16 -1.69 10.60 7.45
N GLY A 17 -0.60 10.41 8.19
CA GLY A 17 0.19 9.20 8.06
C GLY A 17 1.46 9.21 8.87
N VAL A 18 2.22 8.12 8.74
CA VAL A 18 3.49 7.92 9.42
C VAL A 18 4.57 7.74 8.37
N ILE A 19 5.68 8.49 8.52
CA ILE A 19 6.86 8.34 7.68
C ILE A 19 7.84 7.44 8.41
N GLY A 20 8.43 6.46 7.71
CA GLY A 20 9.24 5.38 8.30
C GLY A 20 10.46 5.83 9.11
N ASN A 21 10.94 7.06 8.95
CA ASN A 21 12.02 7.63 9.76
C ASN A 21 11.57 8.07 11.16
N ILE A 22 10.26 8.09 11.43
CA ILE A 22 9.69 8.54 12.70
C ILE A 22 9.43 7.34 13.62
N ARG A 23 8.67 6.34 13.14
CA ARG A 23 8.35 5.10 13.86
C ARG A 23 7.56 4.11 12.97
N VAL A 24 7.42 2.88 13.47
CA VAL A 24 6.46 1.90 12.93
C VAL A 24 5.07 2.17 13.53
N PRO A 25 3.99 2.22 12.73
CA PRO A 25 2.63 2.39 13.27
C PRO A 25 2.20 1.18 14.12
N SER A 26 1.47 1.46 15.19
CA SER A 26 0.78 0.42 15.95
C SER A 26 -0.43 -0.13 15.16
N GLN A 27 -0.96 -1.29 15.57
CA GLN A 27 -2.12 -1.89 14.90
C GLN A 27 -3.36 -0.99 14.97
N ALA A 28 -3.60 -0.33 16.10
CA ALA A 28 -4.71 0.61 16.26
C ALA A 28 -4.60 1.81 15.29
N GLU A 29 -3.38 2.26 15.01
CA GLU A 29 -3.16 3.36 14.07
C GLU A 29 -3.38 2.94 12.63
N TRP A 30 -2.96 1.73 12.24
CA TRP A 30 -3.32 1.17 10.94
C TRP A 30 -4.84 1.13 10.77
N GLU A 31 -5.56 0.62 11.76
CA GLU A 31 -7.03 0.56 11.75
C GLU A 31 -7.66 1.94 11.60
N GLN A 32 -7.16 2.92 12.37
CA GLN A 32 -7.67 4.30 12.31
C GLN A 32 -7.42 4.97 10.95
N LEU A 33 -6.21 4.82 10.41
CA LEU A 33 -5.84 5.39 9.11
C LEU A 33 -6.65 4.77 7.97
N LEU A 34 -6.83 3.45 7.98
CA LEU A 34 -7.60 2.74 6.97
C LEU A 34 -9.08 3.14 7.02
N THR A 35 -9.71 3.16 8.20
CA THR A 35 -11.17 3.40 8.33
C THR A 35 -11.59 4.82 7.93
N ASN A 36 -10.70 5.80 8.05
CA ASN A 36 -11.00 7.22 7.88
C ASN A 36 -10.40 7.86 6.63
N CYS A 37 -9.89 7.07 5.68
CA CYS A 37 -9.31 7.60 4.45
C CYS A 37 -10.28 7.55 3.26
N SER A 38 -10.21 8.55 2.38
CA SER A 38 -10.83 8.50 1.05
C SER A 38 -9.89 7.89 0.01
N GLY A 39 -8.58 8.00 0.22
CA GLY A 39 -7.53 7.30 -0.51
C GLY A 39 -6.39 6.94 0.43
N PHE A 40 -5.75 5.81 0.19
CA PHE A 40 -4.68 5.26 1.02
C PHE A 40 -3.44 4.97 0.19
N LEU A 41 -2.28 5.41 0.67
CA LEU A 41 -0.99 5.13 0.04
C LEU A 41 -0.10 4.39 1.03
N PHE A 42 0.33 3.20 0.64
CA PHE A 42 1.41 2.48 1.29
C PHE A 42 2.62 2.46 0.37
N TYR A 43 3.77 2.91 0.88
CA TYR A 43 5.06 2.84 0.21
C TYR A 43 6.07 2.31 1.23
N GLY A 44 6.54 1.08 1.03
CA GLY A 44 7.33 0.42 2.06
C GLY A 44 7.97 -0.90 1.65
N MET A 45 8.76 -1.43 2.59
CA MET A 45 9.41 -2.72 2.47
C MET A 45 8.42 -3.86 2.71
N GLU A 46 8.71 -5.03 2.12
CA GLU A 46 7.96 -6.28 2.35
C GLU A 46 6.50 -6.20 1.86
N ARG A 47 5.64 -7.12 2.28
CA ARG A 47 4.22 -7.14 1.89
C ARG A 47 3.42 -6.23 2.82
N PHE A 48 2.42 -5.52 2.31
CA PHE A 48 1.49 -4.75 3.15
C PHE A 48 0.89 -5.62 4.28
N MET A 49 0.53 -6.86 3.96
CA MET A 49 -0.03 -7.84 4.92
C MET A 49 0.93 -8.27 6.02
N SER A 50 2.22 -7.96 5.93
CA SER A 50 3.19 -8.17 7.01
C SER A 50 3.14 -7.07 8.09
N HIS A 51 2.55 -5.91 7.78
CA HIS A 51 2.44 -4.77 8.69
C HIS A 51 1.10 -4.73 9.45
N VAL A 52 0.07 -5.40 8.92
CA VAL A 52 -1.28 -5.42 9.50
C VAL A 52 -1.68 -6.83 9.96
N LEU A 53 -2.40 -6.90 11.07
CA LEU A 53 -2.99 -8.15 11.53
C LEU A 53 -4.16 -8.55 10.63
N LEU A 54 -3.99 -9.60 9.82
CA LEU A 54 -5.02 -10.04 8.87
C LEU A 54 -6.41 -10.25 9.52
N ASN A 55 -6.47 -10.87 10.70
CA ASN A 55 -7.73 -11.12 11.40
C ASN A 55 -8.45 -9.83 11.80
N ARG A 56 -7.69 -8.75 12.04
CA ARG A 56 -8.26 -7.43 12.27
C ARG A 56 -8.69 -6.80 10.96
N LEU A 57 -7.81 -6.81 9.95
CA LEU A 57 -8.10 -6.23 8.63
C LEU A 57 -9.39 -6.79 8.02
N VAL A 58 -9.57 -8.12 8.01
CA VAL A 58 -10.77 -8.75 7.42
C VAL A 58 -12.06 -8.46 8.19
N ALA A 59 -11.95 -8.09 9.47
CA ALA A 59 -13.09 -7.68 10.29
C ALA A 59 -13.40 -6.18 10.13
N MET A 60 -12.53 -5.42 9.45
CA MET A 60 -12.77 -4.00 9.19
C MET A 60 -13.81 -3.80 8.09
N ASN A 61 -14.52 -2.68 8.18
CA ASN A 61 -15.33 -2.15 7.10
C ASN A 61 -14.71 -0.82 6.66
N ILE A 62 -14.14 -0.79 5.45
CA ILE A 62 -13.36 0.31 4.88
C ILE A 62 -14.06 0.94 3.66
N PRO A 63 -15.37 1.27 3.72
CA PRO A 63 -16.14 1.68 2.53
C PRO A 63 -15.81 3.11 2.07
N LYS A 64 -15.09 3.87 2.89
CA LYS A 64 -14.68 5.24 2.55
C LYS A 64 -13.45 5.26 1.64
N CYS A 65 -12.65 4.20 1.62
CA CYS A 65 -11.46 4.13 0.78
C CYS A 65 -11.83 3.87 -0.69
N HIS A 66 -11.77 4.92 -1.51
CA HIS A 66 -12.04 4.86 -2.94
C HIS A 66 -10.87 4.25 -3.71
N LEU A 67 -9.65 4.55 -3.27
CA LEU A 67 -8.42 4.15 -3.92
C LEU A 67 -7.37 3.78 -2.89
N MET A 68 -6.85 2.56 -2.98
CA MET A 68 -5.70 2.11 -2.23
C MET A 68 -4.53 1.86 -3.19
N ILE A 69 -3.38 2.45 -2.91
CA ILE A 69 -2.15 2.29 -3.68
C ILE A 69 -1.14 1.57 -2.79
N LEU A 70 -0.76 0.35 -3.18
CA LEU A 70 0.20 -0.50 -2.49
C LEU A 70 1.48 -0.59 -3.32
N LEU A 71 2.45 0.23 -2.96
CA LEU A 71 3.83 0.18 -3.46
C LEU A 71 4.68 -0.59 -2.45
N ASP A 72 4.33 -1.86 -2.30
CA ASP A 72 4.97 -2.83 -1.41
C ASP A 72 5.83 -3.82 -2.25
N LEU A 73 6.08 -5.02 -1.72
CA LEU A 73 6.88 -6.07 -2.34
C LEU A 73 8.35 -5.69 -2.60
N VAL A 74 8.86 -4.70 -1.87
CA VAL A 74 10.27 -4.35 -1.96
C VAL A 74 11.11 -5.38 -1.22
N ARG A 75 12.08 -6.00 -1.92
CA ARG A 75 12.99 -7.00 -1.34
C ARG A 75 14.44 -6.56 -1.37
N SER A 76 15.02 -6.38 -0.19
CA SER A 76 16.45 -6.44 0.07
C SER A 76 16.87 -7.84 0.57
N LYS A 77 18.17 -8.16 0.53
CA LYS A 77 18.70 -9.41 1.13
C LYS A 77 18.28 -9.56 2.61
N GLN A 78 18.30 -8.46 3.37
CA GLN A 78 17.90 -8.44 4.77
C GLN A 78 16.39 -8.64 4.95
N SER A 79 15.56 -8.00 4.13
CA SER A 79 14.11 -8.19 4.17
C SER A 79 13.71 -9.64 3.82
N TYR A 80 14.45 -10.27 2.90
CA TYR A 80 14.20 -11.66 2.56
C TYR A 80 14.43 -12.58 3.76
N GLN A 81 15.53 -12.39 4.49
CA GLN A 81 15.81 -13.15 5.71
C GLN A 81 14.74 -12.92 6.79
N ARG A 82 14.25 -11.69 6.96
CA ARG A 82 13.16 -11.38 7.90
C ARG A 82 11.86 -12.07 7.50
N ILE A 83 11.47 -12.01 6.23
CA ILE A 83 10.27 -12.67 5.71
C ILE A 83 10.37 -14.18 5.90
N THR A 84 11.50 -14.80 5.52
CA THR A 84 11.68 -16.25 5.68
C THR A 84 11.59 -16.66 7.15
N ASN A 85 12.18 -15.88 8.06
CA ASN A 85 12.11 -16.16 9.49
C ASN A 85 10.69 -15.98 10.06
N SER A 86 9.94 -14.97 9.58
CA SER A 86 8.54 -14.75 9.97
C SER A 86 7.62 -15.85 9.45
N ASP A 87 7.87 -16.30 8.21
CA ASP A 87 7.03 -17.27 7.53
C ASP A 87 7.26 -18.70 8.07
N THR A 88 8.40 -18.99 8.73
CA THR A 88 8.68 -20.28 9.38
C THR A 88 7.57 -20.75 10.33
N TYR A 89 6.90 -19.81 11.00
CA TYR A 89 5.85 -20.11 11.99
C TYR A 89 4.43 -19.98 11.42
N LYS A 90 4.28 -19.58 10.15
CA LYS A 90 2.98 -19.41 9.50
C LYS A 90 2.57 -20.68 8.76
N SER A 91 1.28 -21.01 8.80
CA SER A 91 0.75 -22.08 7.96
C SER A 91 0.84 -21.73 6.47
N CYS A 92 0.95 -22.73 5.61
CA CYS A 92 0.99 -22.53 4.15
C CYS A 92 -0.24 -21.73 3.65
N LEU A 93 -1.41 -21.98 4.24
CA LEU A 93 -2.65 -21.25 3.93
C LEU A 93 -2.51 -19.76 4.28
N ARG A 94 -1.90 -19.45 5.43
CA ARG A 94 -1.68 -18.05 5.84
C ARG A 94 -0.76 -17.33 4.86
N ILE A 95 0.32 -17.97 4.44
CA ILE A 95 1.27 -17.41 3.47
C ILE A 95 0.60 -17.24 2.09
N ALA A 96 -0.26 -18.18 1.69
CA ALA A 96 -0.98 -18.11 0.41
C ALA A 96 -1.90 -16.88 0.34
N ILE A 97 -2.56 -16.55 1.45
CA ILE A 97 -3.47 -15.39 1.51
C ILE A 97 -2.71 -14.05 1.49
N GLU A 98 -1.44 -14.03 1.89
CA GLU A 98 -0.59 -12.83 1.83
C GLU A 98 -0.02 -12.56 0.42
N ARG A 99 -0.32 -13.40 -0.57
CA ARG A 99 0.09 -13.15 -1.97
C ARG A 99 -0.64 -11.94 -2.56
N PRO A 100 -0.09 -11.30 -3.60
CA PRO A 100 -0.61 -10.02 -4.09
C PRO A 100 -2.08 -10.08 -4.54
N THR A 101 -2.47 -11.13 -5.26
CA THR A 101 -3.84 -11.28 -5.79
C THR A 101 -4.84 -11.55 -4.65
N GLU A 102 -4.49 -12.44 -3.74
CA GLU A 102 -5.30 -12.79 -2.57
C GLU A 102 -5.44 -11.60 -1.63
N SER A 103 -4.37 -10.81 -1.45
CA SER A 103 -4.38 -9.58 -0.68
C SER A 103 -5.31 -8.54 -1.28
N ALA A 104 -5.29 -8.37 -2.61
CA ALA A 104 -6.21 -7.48 -3.31
C ALA A 104 -7.67 -7.94 -3.14
N ALA A 105 -7.94 -9.23 -3.28
CA ALA A 105 -9.28 -9.79 -3.08
C ALA A 105 -9.80 -9.53 -1.66
N LEU A 106 -8.97 -9.70 -0.63
CA LEU A 106 -9.34 -9.40 0.74
C LEU A 106 -9.66 -7.91 0.95
N LEU A 107 -8.84 -7.01 0.41
CA LEU A 107 -9.08 -5.58 0.51
C LEU A 107 -10.37 -5.16 -0.22
N SER A 108 -10.70 -5.82 -1.33
CA SER A 108 -12.00 -5.62 -1.96
C SER A 108 -13.15 -6.09 -1.06
N LEU A 109 -13.00 -7.22 -0.39
CA LEU A 109 -14.00 -7.75 0.55
C LEU A 109 -14.19 -6.85 1.78
N THR A 110 -13.17 -6.09 2.20
CA THR A 110 -13.30 -5.10 3.29
C THR A 110 -13.95 -3.79 2.85
N GLY A 111 -14.26 -3.62 1.56
CA GLY A 111 -14.98 -2.47 1.02
C GLY A 111 -14.14 -1.42 0.29
N VAL A 112 -12.85 -1.69 0.05
CA VAL A 112 -12.00 -0.82 -0.78
C VAL A 112 -12.46 -0.88 -2.23
N ARG A 113 -12.75 0.28 -2.85
CA ARG A 113 -13.34 0.33 -4.21
C ARG A 113 -12.36 0.08 -5.35
N SER A 114 -11.11 0.51 -5.21
CA SER A 114 -10.08 0.39 -6.24
C SER A 114 -8.72 0.19 -5.59
N ILE A 115 -7.93 -0.73 -6.16
CA ILE A 115 -6.63 -1.12 -5.62
C ILE A 115 -5.62 -1.09 -6.77
N ILE A 116 -4.55 -0.33 -6.59
CA ILE A 116 -3.35 -0.37 -7.43
C ILE A 116 -2.28 -1.04 -6.58
N ALA A 117 -1.74 -2.18 -7.03
CA ALA A 117 -0.76 -2.94 -6.26
C ALA A 117 0.30 -3.56 -7.17
N ASN A 118 1.48 -3.81 -6.61
CA ASN A 118 2.53 -4.55 -7.29
C ASN A 118 2.15 -6.03 -7.44
N GLN A 119 2.36 -6.60 -8.63
CA GLN A 119 2.17 -8.04 -8.85
C GLN A 119 3.44 -8.85 -8.53
N TRP A 120 4.61 -8.24 -8.66
CA TRP A 120 5.91 -8.88 -8.52
C TRP A 120 6.80 -8.12 -7.54
N TYR A 121 7.85 -8.79 -7.06
CA TYR A 121 8.86 -8.15 -6.24
C TYR A 121 9.57 -7.04 -7.00
N THR A 122 9.93 -5.99 -6.27
CA THR A 122 10.45 -4.75 -6.83
C THR A 122 11.53 -4.17 -5.91
N THR A 123 12.15 -3.08 -6.35
CA THR A 123 13.07 -2.26 -5.53
C THR A 123 12.39 -1.00 -4.99
N LEU A 124 13.01 -0.35 -4.00
CA LEU A 124 12.55 0.97 -3.53
C LEU A 124 12.56 1.99 -4.66
N GLN A 125 13.63 2.00 -5.47
CA GLN A 125 13.80 2.96 -6.55
C GLN A 125 12.67 2.85 -7.59
N GLU A 126 12.37 1.63 -8.07
CA GLU A 126 11.28 1.43 -9.03
C GLU A 126 9.92 1.86 -8.45
N ASN A 127 9.67 1.58 -7.16
CA ASN A 127 8.44 2.06 -6.52
C ASN A 127 8.41 3.59 -6.34
N ALA A 128 9.56 4.25 -6.17
CA ALA A 128 9.63 5.70 -6.10
C ALA A 128 9.30 6.34 -7.46
N GLU A 129 9.84 5.79 -8.55
CA GLU A 129 9.53 6.23 -9.92
C GLU A 129 8.05 6.00 -10.27
N ARG A 130 7.49 4.85 -9.88
CA ARG A 130 6.05 4.59 -10.01
C ARG A 130 5.21 5.56 -9.19
N LEU A 131 5.62 5.87 -7.96
CA LEU A 131 4.92 6.81 -7.10
C LEU A 131 4.90 8.22 -7.70
N GLU A 132 6.01 8.67 -8.28
CA GLU A 132 6.06 9.95 -8.96
C GLU A 132 5.10 9.99 -10.15
N THR A 133 5.15 8.97 -11.01
CA THR A 133 4.27 8.85 -12.19
C THR A 133 2.80 8.80 -11.79
N LEU A 134 2.46 8.01 -10.76
CA LEU A 134 1.11 7.91 -10.21
C LEU A 134 0.64 9.27 -9.69
N SER A 135 1.46 9.96 -8.91
CA SER A 135 1.10 11.23 -8.29
C SER A 135 0.87 12.32 -9.34
N GLU A 136 1.76 12.44 -10.33
CA GLU A 136 1.62 13.42 -11.40
C GLU A 136 0.34 13.18 -12.21
N ASN A 137 0.09 11.94 -12.62
CA ASN A 137 -1.06 11.64 -13.47
C ASN A 137 -2.39 11.72 -12.73
N LEU A 138 -2.45 11.28 -11.47
CA LEU A 138 -3.68 11.29 -10.68
C LEU A 138 -4.00 12.70 -10.14
N LEU A 139 -2.99 13.41 -9.61
CA LEU A 139 -3.21 14.67 -8.90
C LEU A 139 -3.09 15.88 -9.82
N SER A 140 -2.03 15.96 -10.62
CA SER A 140 -1.79 17.14 -11.46
C SER A 140 -2.51 17.09 -12.79
N ILE A 141 -2.47 15.95 -13.49
CA ILE A 141 -3.12 15.80 -14.80
C ILE A 141 -4.60 15.45 -14.65
N GLY A 142 -5.00 14.79 -13.55
CA GLY A 142 -6.38 14.39 -13.29
C GLY A 142 -6.85 13.18 -14.10
N ARG A 143 -5.92 12.29 -14.50
CA ARG A 143 -6.26 11.04 -15.20
C ARG A 143 -6.98 10.07 -14.27
N THR A 144 -7.81 9.21 -14.85
CA THR A 144 -8.44 8.12 -14.12
C THR A 144 -7.41 7.07 -13.70
N THR A 145 -7.70 6.29 -12.65
CA THR A 145 -6.82 5.22 -12.15
C THR A 145 -6.43 4.23 -13.23
N GLY A 146 -7.39 3.80 -14.07
CA GLY A 146 -7.12 2.88 -15.18
C GLY A 146 -6.20 3.46 -16.25
N GLN A 147 -6.37 4.75 -16.60
CA GLN A 147 -5.46 5.42 -17.55
C GLN A 147 -4.04 5.52 -16.98
N THR A 148 -3.91 5.86 -15.70
CA THR A 148 -2.59 5.99 -15.06
C THR A 148 -1.88 4.63 -14.96
N VAL A 149 -2.57 3.56 -14.57
CA VAL A 149 -1.97 2.22 -14.49
C VAL A 149 -1.48 1.76 -15.87
N ARG A 150 -2.22 2.06 -16.94
CA ARG A 150 -1.77 1.75 -18.30
C ARG A 150 -0.45 2.42 -18.66
N ILE A 151 -0.21 3.65 -18.20
CA ILE A 151 1.06 4.36 -18.44
C ILE A 151 2.23 3.62 -17.79
N LEU A 152 2.05 3.10 -16.57
CA LEU A 152 3.07 2.34 -15.85
C LEU A 152 3.48 1.02 -16.52
N GLN A 153 2.70 0.55 -17.50
CA GLN A 153 2.96 -0.68 -18.26
C GLN A 153 3.65 -0.41 -19.60
N THR A 154 3.85 0.87 -19.96
CA THR A 154 4.45 1.31 -21.23
C THR A 154 5.92 1.59 -21.04
#